data_AF-A0AAC9QZZ3-F1
#
_entry.id   AF-A0AAC9QZZ3-F1
#
_cell.length_a   1.000
_cell.length_b   1.000
_cell.length_c   1.000
_cell.angle_alpha   90.00
_cell.angle_beta   90.00
_cell.angle_gamma   90.00
#
_symmetry.space_group_name_H-M   'P 1'
#
loop_
_entity.id
_entity.type
_entity.pdbx_description
1 polymer ?
#
loop_
_entity_poly.entity_id
_entity_poly.type
_entity_poly.pdbx_seq_one_letter_code
_entity_poly.pdbx_strand_id
1 'polypeptide(L)'
;MLALYLGLAILILPFLGNLLSSHVPQPVSYFLTVFPNLVIFYLGFWFYNYLTMLTIYQFNWPRLRQDYIIVLGAGLLDGDRVSPLLGQRIWTNVK
;
A
#
# COMPACT_ATOMS: atom_id res chain seq x y z
N MET A 1 11.12 -12.80 3.76
CA MET A 1 11.82 -13.51 2.67
C MET A 1 10.87 -14.10 1.63
N LEU A 2 9.75 -14.72 2.02
CA LEU A 2 8.77 -15.29 1.07
C LEU A 2 8.24 -14.28 0.03
N ALA A 3 7.85 -13.07 0.44
CA ALA A 3 7.34 -12.05 -0.49
C ALA A 3 8.35 -11.66 -1.59
N LEU A 4 9.64 -11.65 -1.27
CA LEU A 4 10.71 -11.36 -2.24
C LEU A 4 10.80 -12.47 -3.29
N TYR A 5 10.84 -13.74 -2.86
CA TYR A 5 10.87 -14.89 -3.77
C TYR A 5 9.63 -14.94 -4.66
N LEU A 6 8.46 -14.61 -4.11
CA LEU A 6 7.19 -14.61 -4.83
C LEU A 6 7.16 -13.50 -5.90
N GLY A 7 7.64 -12.29 -5.57
CA GLY A 7 7.80 -11.21 -6.54
C GLY A 7 8.77 -11.56 -7.68
N LEU A 8 9.89 -12.22 -7.35
CA LEU A 8 10.88 -12.67 -8.31
C LEU A 8 10.32 -13.76 -9.25
N ALA A 9 9.53 -14.70 -8.70
CA ALA A 9 8.83 -15.71 -9.48
C ALA A 9 7.80 -15.09 -10.45
N ILE A 10 7.03 -14.08 -10.00
CA ILE A 10 6.08 -13.35 -10.84
C ILE A 10 6.78 -12.64 -12.00
N LEU A 11 7.99 -12.11 -11.77
CA LEU A 11 8.78 -11.43 -12.81
C LEU A 11 9.30 -12.42 -13.88
N ILE A 12 9.66 -13.65 -13.50
CA ILE A 12 10.24 -14.65 -14.41
C ILE A 12 9.14 -15.44 -15.17
N LEU A 13 7.93 -15.56 -14.60
CA LEU A 13 6.79 -16.25 -15.22
C LEU A 13 6.49 -15.88 -16.69
N PRO A 14 6.43 -14.60 -17.10
CA PRO A 14 6.21 -14.26 -18.51
C PRO A 14 7.34 -14.70 -19.43
N PHE A 15 8.58 -14.78 -18.94
CA PHE A 15 9.72 -15.27 -19.73
C PHE A 15 9.63 -16.77 -19.99
N LEU A 16 9.26 -17.56 -18.97
CA LEU A 16 8.96 -18.98 -19.12
C LEU A 16 7.76 -19.21 -20.04
N GLY A 17 6.69 -18.43 -19.90
CA GLY A 17 5.50 -18.53 -20.76
C GLY A 17 5.84 -18.34 -22.24
N ASN A 18 6.71 -17.38 -22.58
CA ASN A 18 7.16 -17.15 -23.95
C ASN A 18 8.03 -18.31 -24.49
N LEU A 19 8.92 -18.88 -23.67
CA LEU A 19 9.77 -20.00 -24.09
C LEU A 19 8.97 -21.30 -24.32
N LEU A 20 8.02 -21.59 -23.43
CA LEU A 20 7.19 -22.79 -23.51
C LEU A 20 6.03 -22.67 -24.51
N SER A 21 5.68 -21.46 -24.97
CA SER A 21 4.58 -21.22 -25.92
C SER A 21 4.68 -22.08 -27.20
N SER A 22 5.89 -22.45 -27.61
CA SER A 22 6.15 -23.27 -28.81
C SER A 22 5.89 -24.77 -28.63
N HIS A 23 5.86 -25.28 -27.40
CA HIS A 23 5.79 -26.72 -27.10
C HIS A 23 4.47 -27.14 -26.43
N VAL A 24 3.58 -26.19 -26.18
CA VAL A 24 2.40 -26.39 -25.32
C VAL A 24 1.12 -26.05 -26.09
N PRO A 25 0.00 -26.79 -25.90
CA PRO A 25 -1.27 -26.52 -26.59
C PRO A 25 -1.74 -25.07 -26.47
N GLN A 26 -2.35 -24.56 -27.54
CA GLN A 26 -2.77 -23.15 -27.69
C GLN A 26 -3.60 -22.59 -26.51
N PRO A 27 -4.53 -23.33 -25.89
CA PRO A 27 -5.28 -22.84 -24.72
C PRO A 27 -4.40 -22.59 -23.49
N VAL A 28 -3.39 -23.44 -23.28
CA VAL A 28 -2.50 -23.37 -22.13
C VAL A 28 -1.46 -22.27 -22.33
N SER A 29 -0.95 -22.10 -23.55
CA SER A 29 -0.09 -20.97 -23.91
C SER A 29 -0.79 -19.61 -23.71
N TYR A 30 -2.06 -19.51 -24.12
CA TYR A 30 -2.86 -18.31 -23.88
C TYR A 30 -3.02 -18.02 -22.37
N PHE A 31 -3.30 -19.03 -21.56
CA PHE A 31 -3.39 -18.85 -20.11
C PHE A 31 -2.05 -18.42 -19.48
N LEU A 32 -0.94 -19.08 -19.86
CA LEU A 32 0.41 -18.76 -19.36
C LEU A 32 0.89 -17.36 -19.72
N THR A 33 0.34 -16.76 -20.77
CA THR A 33 0.71 -15.40 -21.20
C THR A 33 -0.22 -14.35 -20.59
N VAL A 34 -1.53 -14.60 -20.57
CA VAL A 34 -2.51 -13.63 -20.07
C VAL A 34 -2.46 -13.50 -18.55
N PHE A 35 -2.36 -14.61 -17.82
CA PHE A 35 -2.43 -14.60 -16.36
C PHE A 35 -1.29 -13.77 -15.71
N PRO A 36 0.01 -13.99 -16.04
CA PRO A 36 1.08 -13.17 -15.45
C PRO A 36 0.99 -11.70 -15.84
N ASN A 37 0.54 -11.39 -17.07
CA ASN A 37 0.35 -10.01 -17.51
C ASN A 37 -0.73 -9.28 -16.69
N LEU A 38 -1.86 -9.95 -16.40
CA LEU A 38 -2.89 -9.40 -15.52
C LEU A 38 -2.38 -9.16 -14.10
N VAL A 39 -1.59 -10.09 -13.56
CA VAL A 39 -0.98 -9.93 -12.23
C VAL A 39 -0.02 -8.74 -12.20
N ILE A 40 0.83 -8.57 -13.21
CA ILE A 40 1.74 -7.44 -13.32
C ILE A 40 0.96 -6.12 -13.44
N PHE A 41 -0.10 -6.10 -14.26
CA PHE A 41 -0.97 -4.93 -14.40
C PHE A 41 -1.65 -4.56 -13.07
N TYR A 42 -2.18 -5.55 -12.34
CA TYR A 42 -2.78 -5.35 -11.03
C TYR A 42 -1.78 -4.80 -10.01
N LEU A 43 -0.56 -5.33 -9.98
CA LEU A 43 0.53 -4.83 -9.13
C LEU A 43 0.90 -3.40 -9.50
N GLY A 44 0.97 -3.08 -10.80
CA GLY A 44 1.22 -1.72 -11.28
C GLY A 44 0.13 -0.73 -10.87
N PHE A 45 -1.14 -1.14 -10.96
CA PHE A 45 -2.27 -0.35 -10.50
C PHE A 45 -2.22 -0.10 -8.97
N TRP A 46 -1.91 -1.14 -8.19
CA TRP A 46 -1.73 -1.03 -6.75
C TRP A 46 -0.58 -0.09 -6.38
N PHE A 47 0.56 -0.23 -7.07
CA PHE A 47 1.72 0.63 -6.89
C PHE A 47 1.40 2.09 -7.25
N TYR A 48 0.64 2.31 -8.32
CA TYR A 48 0.16 3.64 -8.69
C TYR A 48 -0.73 4.24 -7.59
N ASN A 49 -1.70 3.48 -7.07
CA ASN A 49 -2.55 3.93 -5.97
C ASN A 49 -1.75 4.32 -4.72
N TYR A 50 -0.75 3.49 -4.37
CA TYR A 50 0.18 3.80 -3.30
C TYR A 50 0.96 5.10 -3.57
N LEU A 51 1.49 5.27 -4.77
CA LEU A 51 2.23 6.47 -5.15
C LEU A 51 1.34 7.71 -5.06
N THR A 52 0.10 7.63 -5.53
CA THR A 52 -0.88 8.72 -5.42
C THR A 52 -1.11 9.10 -3.97
N MET A 53 -1.36 8.12 -3.09
CA MET A 53 -1.57 8.40 -1.66
C MET A 53 -0.32 8.98 -1.00
N LEU A 54 0.86 8.41 -1.26
CA LEU A 54 2.14 8.92 -0.76
C LEU A 54 2.35 10.38 -1.18
N THR A 55 2.06 10.69 -2.44
CA THR A 55 2.18 12.04 -3.01
C THR A 55 1.23 13.00 -2.30
N ILE A 56 -0.06 12.62 -2.17
CA ILE A 56 -1.06 13.43 -1.45
C ILE A 56 -0.61 13.69 -0.01
N TYR A 57 -0.12 12.68 0.71
CA TYR A 57 0.34 12.85 2.09
C TYR A 57 1.60 13.71 2.21
N GLN A 58 2.55 13.59 1.29
CA GLN A 58 3.75 14.44 1.27
C GLN A 58 3.40 15.91 1.06
N PHE A 59 2.44 16.21 0.17
CA PHE A 59 2.03 17.59 -0.11
C PHE A 59 0.99 18.15 0.86
N ASN A 60 0.23 17.29 1.55
CA ASN A 60 -0.72 17.70 2.59
C ASN A 60 -0.01 17.82 3.95
N TRP A 61 0.82 18.85 4.12
CA TRP A 61 1.37 19.15 5.43
C TRP A 61 0.25 19.52 6.42
N PRO A 62 0.16 18.83 7.58
CA PRO A 62 -0.83 19.16 8.59
C PRO A 62 -0.57 20.60 9.06
N ARG A 63 -1.57 21.47 8.90
CA ARG A 63 -1.50 22.85 9.37
C ARG A 63 -1.30 22.82 10.89
N LEU A 64 -0.23 23.44 11.39
CA LEU A 64 0.08 23.52 12.82
C LEU A 64 -0.90 24.41 13.62
N ARG A 65 -1.77 25.16 12.93
CA ARG A 65 -2.81 26.02 13.52
C ARG A 65 -4.17 25.32 13.46
N GLN A 66 -4.35 24.28 14.27
CA GLN A 66 -5.63 23.58 14.39
C GLN A 66 -6.38 24.09 15.63
N ASP A 67 -7.60 24.58 15.45
CA ASP A 67 -8.45 25.01 16.57
C ASP A 67 -9.02 23.80 17.35
N TYR A 68 -8.96 22.60 16.77
CA TYR A 68 -9.43 21.34 17.34
C TYR A 68 -8.59 20.17 16.82
N ILE A 69 -8.32 19.19 17.69
CA ILE A 69 -7.60 17.95 17.35
C ILE A 69 -8.55 16.78 17.63
N ILE A 70 -8.89 16.02 16.60
CA ILE A 70 -9.73 14.81 16.73
C ILE A 70 -8.79 13.61 16.90
N VAL A 71 -8.71 13.08 18.12
CA VAL A 71 -7.93 11.87 18.37
C VAL A 71 -8.82 10.64 18.23
N LEU A 72 -8.69 9.95 17.11
CA LEU A 72 -9.40 8.70 16.85
C LEU A 72 -8.72 7.56 17.63
N GLY A 73 -9.50 6.83 18.43
CA GLY A 73 -9.04 5.63 19.14
C GLY A 73 -8.43 5.86 20.53
N ALA A 74 -8.37 7.10 21.03
CA ALA A 74 -8.07 7.36 22.44
C ALA A 74 -9.37 7.36 23.25
N GLY A 75 -9.49 6.45 24.23
CA GLY A 75 -10.59 6.49 25.19
C GLY A 75 -10.54 7.76 26.04
N LEU A 76 -11.66 8.46 26.16
CA LEU A 76 -11.81 9.57 27.09
C LEU A 76 -11.96 9.02 28.51
N LEU A 77 -11.10 9.46 29.43
CA LEU A 77 -11.28 9.30 30.86
C LEU A 77 -12.51 10.10 31.28
N ASP A 78 -13.43 9.45 32.00
CA ASP A 78 -14.67 10.04 32.49
C ASP A 78 -15.54 10.70 31.40
N GLY A 79 -15.38 10.29 30.14
CA GLY A 79 -16.16 10.79 29.00
C GLY A 79 -15.72 12.15 28.44
N ASP A 80 -14.93 12.92 29.18
CA ASP A 80 -14.57 14.31 28.81
C ASP A 80 -13.06 14.60 28.77
N ARG A 81 -12.21 13.73 29.31
CA ARG A 81 -10.78 14.03 29.47
C ARG A 81 -9.90 13.06 28.69
N VAL A 82 -8.88 13.58 28.01
CA VAL A 82 -7.83 12.74 27.40
C VAL A 82 -6.86 12.23 28.46
N SER A 83 -6.23 11.08 28.21
CA SER A 83 -5.20 10.56 29.12
C SER A 83 -4.04 11.56 29.31
N PRO A 84 -3.42 11.63 30.51
CA PRO A 84 -2.34 12.57 30.78
C PRO A 84 -1.17 12.45 29.79
N LEU A 85 -0.85 11.23 29.36
CA LEU A 85 0.20 10.94 28.39
C LEU A 85 -0.09 11.54 27.00
N LEU A 86 -1.35 11.49 26.56
CA LEU A 86 -1.76 12.05 25.28
C LEU A 86 -1.79 13.59 25.34
N GLY A 87 -2.32 14.16 26.43
CA GLY A 87 -2.34 15.60 26.65
C GLY A 87 -0.94 16.23 26.63
N GLN A 88 0.03 15.58 27.27
CA GLN A 88 1.41 16.07 27.33
C GLN A 88 2.09 16.08 25.95
N ARG A 89 1.82 15.06 25.11
CA ARG A 89 2.34 14.98 23.72
C ARG A 89 1.76 16.06 22.81
N ILE A 90 0.48 16.38 22.97
CA ILE A 90 -0.16 17.46 22.22
C ILE A 90 0.44 18.80 22.64
N TRP A 91 0.52 19.06 23.96
CA TRP A 91 0.98 20.36 24.47
C TRP A 91 2.43 20.69 24.10
N THR A 92 3.33 19.69 24.06
CA THR A 92 4.72 19.90 23.62
C THR A 92 4.83 20.28 22.13
N ASN A 93 3.94 19.78 21.28
CA ASN A 93 3.98 20.04 19.83
C ASN A 93 3.16 21.27 19.38
N VAL A 94 2.47 21.94 20.33
CA VAL A 94 1.60 23.11 20.07
C VAL A 94 2.28 24.45 20.44
N LYS A 95 3.59 24.45 20.75
CA LYS A 95 4.39 25.69 20.87
C LYS A 95 4.78 26.23 19.50
#